data_AF-A0A969JRB1-F1
#
_entry.id   AF-A0A969JRB1-F1
#
_cell.length_a   1.000
_cell.length_b   1.000
_cell.length_c   1.000
_cell.angle_alpha   90.00
_cell.angle_beta   90.00
_cell.angle_gamma   90.00
#
_symmetry.space_group_name_H-M   'P 1'
#
loop_
_entity.id
_entity.type
_entity.pdbx_description
1 polymer ?
#
loop_
_entity_poly.entity_id
_entity_poly.type
_entity_poly.pdbx_seq_one_letter_code
_entity_poly.pdbx_strand_id
1 'polypeptide(L)'
;MTCPNLVPDPFAIDTMKLDVGRLGALGSFEEAVALMRHIQALEPSVEYDIAREVRKLTIESILNNGITLAQEGVFEEAYLQYLHVQNFDGFDASDNYAIFLENICYIGGTLETAERALSLCNASIQNNSEDKFLYEARAKINAWLDDFEGAIDDLERAIELISKDEISEDAQERIDLWQDWVSQLEIGVNPFVESPPN
;
A
#
# COMPACT_ATOMS: atom_id res chain seq x y z
N MET A 1 13.12 48.53 4.30
CA MET A 1 12.34 47.70 3.37
C MET A 1 12.49 46.26 3.84
N THR A 2 11.53 45.75 4.59
CA THR A 2 11.42 44.32 4.88
C THR A 2 10.87 43.66 3.62
N CYS A 3 11.62 42.72 3.04
CA CYS A 3 11.09 41.89 1.95
C CYS A 3 9.77 41.26 2.43
N PRO A 4 8.71 41.24 1.62
CA PRO A 4 7.50 40.51 1.98
C PRO A 4 7.89 39.05 2.18
N ASN A 5 7.43 38.46 3.29
CA ASN A 5 7.51 37.02 3.52
C ASN A 5 6.83 36.33 2.32
N LEU A 6 7.64 35.89 1.36
CA LEU A 6 7.19 35.00 0.32
C LEU A 6 6.86 33.69 1.01
N VAL A 7 5.56 33.39 1.05
CA VAL A 7 5.11 32.02 1.33
C VAL A 7 5.78 31.13 0.27
N PRO A 8 6.51 30.09 0.68
CA PRO A 8 7.15 29.18 -0.26
C PRO A 8 6.11 28.57 -1.20
N ASP A 9 6.49 28.37 -2.46
CA ASP A 9 5.65 27.68 -3.44
C ASP A 9 5.29 26.28 -2.91
N PRO A 10 4.00 25.92 -2.75
CA PRO A 10 3.59 24.60 -2.29
C PRO A 10 4.23 23.46 -3.08
N PHE A 11 4.44 23.65 -4.39
CA PHE A 11 5.08 22.64 -5.24
C PHE A 11 6.54 22.37 -4.84
N ALA A 12 7.25 23.38 -4.34
CA ALA A 12 8.62 23.23 -3.85
C ALA A 12 8.65 22.42 -2.55
N ILE A 13 7.71 22.63 -1.63
CA ILE A 13 7.61 21.89 -0.37
C ILE A 13 7.32 20.41 -0.64
N ASP A 14 6.38 20.10 -1.54
CA ASP A 14 6.04 18.72 -1.88
C ASP A 14 7.24 17.99 -2.50
N THR A 15 7.99 18.66 -3.38
CA THR A 15 9.24 18.12 -3.94
C THR A 15 10.26 17.82 -2.83
N MET A 16 10.40 18.72 -1.85
CA MET A 16 11.31 18.50 -0.72
C MET A 16 10.85 17.33 0.16
N LYS A 17 9.55 17.13 0.36
CA LYS A 17 9.01 15.96 1.09
C LYS A 17 9.34 14.64 0.37
N LEU A 18 9.27 14.62 -0.97
CA LEU A 18 9.74 13.46 -1.75
C LEU A 18 11.23 13.19 -1.52
N ASP A 19 12.05 14.24 -1.48
CA ASP A 19 13.48 14.09 -1.22
C ASP A 19 13.78 13.66 0.22
N VAL A 20 12.98 14.08 1.21
CA VAL A 20 13.05 13.54 2.58
C VAL A 20 12.84 12.03 2.57
N GLY A 21 11.81 11.55 1.87
CA GLY A 21 11.52 10.12 1.76
C GLY A 21 12.67 9.35 1.10
N ARG A 22 13.21 9.87 -0.01
CA ARG A 22 14.34 9.26 -0.72
C ARG A 22 15.60 9.18 0.15
N LEU A 23 15.94 10.25 0.86
CA LEU A 23 17.07 10.29 1.77
C LEU A 23 16.92 9.26 2.89
N GLY A 24 15.73 9.16 3.49
CA GLY A 24 15.43 8.15 4.49
C GLY A 24 15.55 6.72 3.93
N ALA A 25 15.05 6.47 2.72
CA ALA A 25 15.13 5.16 2.07
C ALA A 25 16.58 4.72 1.78
N LEU A 26 17.48 5.68 1.57
CA LEU A 26 18.92 5.45 1.41
C LEU A 26 19.68 5.30 2.74
N GLY A 27 18.99 5.44 3.88
CA GLY A 27 19.59 5.41 5.22
C GLY A 27 20.19 6.74 5.67
N SER A 28 20.06 7.80 4.88
CA SER A 28 20.53 9.16 5.19
C SER A 28 19.56 9.92 6.12
N PHE A 29 19.22 9.31 7.26
CA PHE A 29 18.20 9.86 8.18
C PHE A 29 18.54 11.23 8.74
N GLU A 30 19.82 11.51 9.00
CA GLU A 30 20.23 12.83 9.50
C GLU A 30 19.96 13.94 8.47
N GLU A 31 20.20 13.65 7.20
CA GLU A 31 19.93 14.57 6.09
C GLU A 31 18.42 14.73 5.86
N ALA A 32 17.67 13.64 5.93
CA ALA A 32 16.21 13.65 5.85
C ALA A 32 15.58 14.51 6.98
N VAL A 33 16.07 14.36 8.21
CA VAL A 33 15.66 15.18 9.36
C VAL A 33 16.05 16.64 9.20
N ALA A 34 17.25 16.92 8.68
CA ALA A 34 17.69 18.29 8.41
C ALA A 34 16.81 18.97 7.35
N LEU A 35 16.47 18.26 6.29
CA LEU A 35 15.57 18.75 5.23
C LEU A 35 14.14 18.96 5.76
N MET A 36 13.63 18.05 6.60
CA MET A 36 12.32 18.22 7.24
C MET A 36 12.28 19.42 8.20
N ARG A 37 13.35 19.69 8.95
CA ARG A 37 13.48 20.92 9.74
C ARG A 37 13.44 22.17 8.87
N HIS A 38 14.04 22.11 7.68
CA HIS A 38 13.96 23.22 6.74
C HIS A 38 12.54 23.44 6.23
N ILE A 39 11.81 22.36 5.88
CA ILE A 39 10.39 22.44 5.51
C ILE A 39 9.56 23.08 6.64
N GLN A 40 9.75 22.68 7.90
CA GLN A 40 9.04 23.31 9.03
C GLN A 40 9.34 24.80 9.17
N ALA A 41 10.57 25.24 8.90
CA ALA A 41 10.93 26.66 8.93
C ALA A 41 10.27 27.46 7.79
N LEU A 42 10.01 26.81 6.65
CA LEU A 42 9.29 27.37 5.51
C LEU A 42 7.77 27.42 5.76
N GLU A 43 7.23 26.52 6.58
CA GLU A 43 5.81 26.41 6.94
C GLU A 43 5.57 26.60 8.45
N PRO A 44 5.84 27.79 9.03
CA PRO A 44 5.79 27.99 10.48
C PRO A 44 4.40 27.82 11.10
N SER A 45 3.33 27.76 10.28
CA SER A 45 1.96 27.47 10.72
C SER A 45 1.66 25.98 10.87
N VAL A 46 2.54 25.10 10.40
CA VAL A 46 2.39 23.64 10.48
C VAL A 46 3.38 23.10 11.49
N GLU A 47 2.88 22.43 12.53
CA GLU A 47 3.71 21.76 13.52
C GLU A 47 3.86 20.29 13.14
N TYR A 48 5.07 19.92 12.74
CA TYR A 48 5.42 18.55 12.38
C TYR A 48 6.04 17.81 13.57
N ASP A 49 5.61 16.57 13.81
CA ASP A 49 6.46 15.58 14.46
C ASP A 49 7.49 15.11 13.43
N ILE A 50 8.64 15.77 13.41
CA ILE A 50 9.70 15.55 12.40
C ILE A 50 10.10 14.08 12.32
N ALA A 51 10.24 13.40 13.47
CA ALA A 51 10.70 12.02 13.49
C ALA A 51 9.63 11.09 12.90
N ARG A 52 8.36 11.32 13.22
CA ARG A 52 7.23 10.57 12.64
C ARG A 52 7.10 10.85 11.14
N GLU A 53 7.19 12.10 10.72
CA GLU A 53 7.00 12.47 9.32
C GLU A 53 8.13 11.94 8.43
N VAL A 54 9.39 12.00 8.90
CA VAL A 54 10.51 11.40 8.17
C VAL A 54 10.31 9.89 8.01
N ARG A 55 9.88 9.17 9.06
CA ARG A 55 9.59 7.73 8.96
C ARG A 55 8.48 7.45 7.95
N LYS A 56 7.38 8.21 8.02
CA LYS A 56 6.26 8.10 7.08
C LYS A 56 6.71 8.26 5.63
N LEU A 57 7.38 9.37 5.32
CA LEU A 57 7.87 9.66 3.96
C LEU A 57 8.91 8.65 3.49
N THR A 58 9.72 8.11 4.40
CA THR A 58 10.67 7.03 4.09
C THR A 58 9.93 5.78 3.63
N ILE A 59 8.94 5.33 4.40
CA ILE A 59 8.10 4.17 4.06
C ILE A 59 7.40 4.39 2.73
N GLU A 60 6.80 5.56 2.51
CA GLU A 60 6.17 5.92 1.23
C GLU A 60 7.15 5.85 0.06
N SER A 61 8.38 6.35 0.24
CA SER A 61 9.41 6.28 -0.81
C SER A 61 9.84 4.86 -1.13
N ILE A 62 10.00 3.99 -0.12
CA ILE A 62 10.36 2.58 -0.32
C ILE A 62 9.22 1.84 -1.05
N LEU A 63 7.97 2.08 -0.63
CA LEU A 63 6.80 1.47 -1.26
C LEU A 63 6.61 1.92 -2.71
N ASN A 64 6.74 3.22 -2.99
CA ASN A 64 6.66 3.75 -4.34
C ASN A 64 7.74 3.15 -5.25
N ASN A 65 8.96 2.96 -4.74
CA ASN A 65 10.01 2.26 -5.48
C ASN A 65 9.60 0.82 -5.80
N GLY A 66 9.07 0.09 -4.81
CA GLY A 66 8.58 -1.28 -5.03
C GLY A 66 7.47 -1.35 -6.09
N ILE A 67 6.50 -0.43 -6.03
CA ILE A 67 5.41 -0.32 -7.02
C ILE A 67 5.99 -0.06 -8.42
N THR A 68 6.92 0.88 -8.57
CA THR A 68 7.57 1.15 -9.86
C THR A 68 8.32 -0.05 -10.40
N LEU A 69 9.15 -0.70 -9.57
CA LEU A 69 9.88 -1.91 -9.95
C LEU A 69 8.94 -3.00 -10.45
N ALA A 70 7.81 -3.14 -9.79
CA ALA A 70 6.85 -4.15 -10.16
C ALA A 70 6.04 -3.81 -11.42
N GLN A 71 5.71 -2.54 -11.65
CA GLN A 71 5.17 -2.07 -12.93
C GLN A 71 6.17 -2.33 -14.09
N GLU A 72 7.47 -2.32 -13.79
CA GLU A 72 8.54 -2.64 -14.74
C GLU A 72 8.78 -4.17 -14.89
N GLY A 73 8.04 -5.02 -14.17
CA GLY A 73 8.20 -6.48 -14.19
C GLY A 73 9.39 -7.00 -13.35
N VAL A 74 10.00 -6.13 -12.54
CA VAL A 74 11.17 -6.41 -11.71
C VAL A 74 10.72 -6.89 -10.32
N PHE A 75 10.10 -8.07 -10.29
CA PHE A 75 9.32 -8.54 -9.14
C PHE A 75 10.16 -8.92 -7.90
N GLU A 76 11.40 -9.39 -8.10
CA GLU A 76 12.29 -9.75 -6.97
C GLU A 76 12.71 -8.50 -6.20
N GLU A 77 13.16 -7.47 -6.90
CA GLU A 77 13.60 -6.22 -6.30
C GLU A 77 12.43 -5.45 -5.69
N ALA A 78 11.25 -5.51 -6.34
CA ALA A 78 10.01 -5.03 -5.75
C ALA A 78 9.77 -5.74 -4.40
N TYR A 79 9.83 -7.07 -4.37
CA TYR A 79 9.68 -7.88 -3.16
C TYR A 79 10.66 -7.47 -2.05
N LEU A 80 11.92 -7.19 -2.39
CA LEU A 80 12.93 -6.73 -1.43
C LEU A 80 12.59 -5.35 -0.84
N GLN A 81 11.97 -4.44 -1.58
CA GLN A 81 11.48 -3.18 -1.01
C GLN A 81 10.45 -3.43 0.10
N TYR A 82 9.64 -4.48 -0.02
CA TYR A 82 8.59 -4.77 0.95
C TYR A 82 9.14 -5.41 2.22
N LEU A 83 10.11 -6.32 2.07
CA LEU A 83 10.86 -6.81 3.23
C LEU A 83 11.59 -5.67 3.94
N HIS A 84 12.07 -4.67 3.20
CA HIS A 84 12.68 -3.49 3.81
C HIS A 84 11.68 -2.72 4.67
N VAL A 85 10.46 -2.47 4.18
CA VAL A 85 9.39 -1.81 4.96
C VAL A 85 9.00 -2.64 6.19
N GLN A 86 8.84 -3.95 6.06
CA GLN A 86 8.45 -4.83 7.18
C GLN A 86 9.48 -4.81 8.31
N ASN A 87 10.76 -4.70 7.97
CA ASN A 87 11.86 -4.64 8.93
C ASN A 87 12.21 -3.20 9.35
N PHE A 88 11.43 -2.20 8.91
CA PHE A 88 11.72 -0.80 9.19
C PHE A 88 11.25 -0.40 10.60
N ASP A 89 12.15 0.21 11.36
CA ASP A 89 11.85 0.66 12.73
C ASP A 89 10.72 1.70 12.75
N GLY A 90 9.63 1.38 13.44
CA GLY A 90 8.44 2.25 13.52
C GLY A 90 7.47 2.10 12.36
N PHE A 91 7.53 0.97 11.63
CA PHE A 91 6.47 0.54 10.73
C PHE A 91 5.16 0.33 11.50
N ASP A 92 4.10 1.02 11.06
CA ASP A 92 2.72 0.77 11.46
C ASP A 92 1.97 0.24 10.23
N ALA A 93 1.36 -0.93 10.37
CA ALA A 93 0.78 -1.68 9.26
C ALA A 93 -0.53 -1.06 8.71
N SER A 94 -1.02 0.03 9.30
CA SER A 94 -2.41 0.46 9.11
C SER A 94 -2.70 1.24 7.83
N ASP A 95 -1.75 1.99 7.25
CA ASP A 95 -2.13 3.02 6.26
C ASP A 95 -1.59 2.77 4.84
N ASN A 96 -0.38 2.21 4.69
CA ASN A 96 0.26 2.08 3.36
C ASN A 96 0.39 0.62 2.88
N TYR A 97 -0.01 -0.34 3.70
CA TYR A 97 0.23 -1.76 3.45
C TYR A 97 -0.84 -2.43 2.58
N ALA A 98 -2.12 -2.04 2.75
CA ALA A 98 -3.24 -2.52 1.92
C ALA A 98 -3.10 -2.12 0.45
N ILE A 99 -2.89 -0.83 0.18
CA ILE A 99 -2.63 -0.27 -1.17
C ILE A 99 -1.48 -1.03 -1.83
N PHE A 100 -0.50 -1.40 -1.03
CA PHE A 100 0.68 -2.07 -1.51
C PHE A 100 0.45 -3.57 -1.83
N LEU A 101 -0.27 -4.30 -0.98
CA LEU A 101 -0.69 -5.67 -1.29
C LEU A 101 -1.62 -5.75 -2.50
N GLU A 102 -2.55 -4.81 -2.65
CA GLU A 102 -3.40 -4.70 -3.84
C GLU A 102 -2.56 -4.58 -5.11
N ASN A 103 -1.47 -3.81 -5.05
CA ASN A 103 -0.52 -3.74 -6.15
C ASN A 103 0.16 -5.09 -6.38
N ILE A 104 0.64 -5.83 -5.35
CA ILE A 104 1.23 -7.17 -5.56
C ILE A 104 0.28 -8.11 -6.29
N CYS A 105 -1.02 -8.05 -5.96
CA CYS A 105 -2.02 -8.88 -6.61
C CYS A 105 -2.12 -8.57 -8.12
N TYR A 106 -2.03 -7.29 -8.48
CA TYR A 106 -1.98 -6.85 -9.88
C TYR A 106 -0.66 -7.21 -10.57
N ILE A 107 0.42 -7.27 -9.80
CA ILE A 107 1.80 -7.58 -10.21
C ILE A 107 2.01 -9.08 -10.47
N GLY A 108 1.11 -9.95 -10.01
CA GLY A 108 1.21 -11.41 -10.01
C GLY A 108 1.21 -12.09 -11.39
N GLY A 109 2.02 -11.64 -12.35
CA GLY A 109 2.11 -12.20 -13.70
C GLY A 109 2.71 -13.60 -13.80
N THR A 110 3.08 -14.26 -12.68
CA THR A 110 3.56 -15.64 -12.63
C THR A 110 3.11 -16.41 -11.37
N LEU A 111 3.08 -17.75 -11.47
CA LEU A 111 2.75 -18.65 -10.35
C LEU A 111 3.72 -18.49 -9.15
N GLU A 112 5.01 -18.30 -9.41
CA GLU A 112 6.03 -18.12 -8.36
C GLU A 112 5.84 -16.80 -7.59
N THR A 113 5.46 -15.73 -8.30
CA THR A 113 5.14 -14.44 -7.65
C THR A 113 3.87 -14.51 -6.82
N ALA A 114 2.89 -15.33 -7.21
CA ALA A 114 1.65 -15.51 -6.48
C ALA A 114 1.85 -16.25 -5.14
N GLU A 115 2.68 -17.29 -5.08
CA GLU A 115 2.99 -17.98 -3.81
C GLU A 115 3.69 -17.06 -2.80
N ARG A 116 4.61 -16.22 -3.28
CA ARG A 116 5.31 -15.24 -2.42
C ARG A 116 4.37 -14.13 -1.95
N ALA A 117 3.49 -13.66 -2.83
CA ALA A 117 2.42 -12.72 -2.50
C ALA A 117 1.50 -13.28 -1.40
N LEU A 118 1.09 -14.54 -1.54
CA LEU A 118 0.25 -15.24 -0.56
C LEU A 118 0.92 -15.28 0.82
N SER A 119 2.22 -15.58 0.87
CA SER A 119 2.98 -15.57 2.13
C SER A 119 3.00 -14.19 2.81
N LEU A 120 3.10 -13.10 2.02
CA LEU A 120 3.06 -11.74 2.55
C LEU A 120 1.67 -11.38 3.08
N CYS A 121 0.60 -11.70 2.33
CA CYS A 121 -0.78 -11.51 2.79
C CYS A 121 -1.01 -12.24 4.12
N ASN A 122 -0.57 -13.49 4.24
CA ASN A 122 -0.71 -14.27 5.48
C ASN A 122 0.01 -13.63 6.67
N ALA A 123 1.27 -13.22 6.49
CA ALA A 123 2.03 -12.55 7.54
C ALA A 123 1.36 -11.24 8.00
N SER A 124 0.67 -10.56 7.10
CA SER A 124 0.09 -9.25 7.40
C SER A 124 -1.30 -9.33 7.99
N ILE A 125 -2.11 -10.30 7.56
CA ILE A 125 -3.35 -10.65 8.26
C ILE A 125 -3.05 -11.07 9.70
N GLN A 126 -1.92 -11.75 9.96
CA GLN A 126 -1.50 -12.07 11.33
C GLN A 126 -1.19 -10.82 12.17
N ASN A 127 -0.67 -9.74 11.55
CA ASN A 127 -0.34 -8.50 12.24
C ASN A 127 -1.53 -7.53 12.33
N ASN A 128 -2.44 -7.55 11.37
CA ASN A 128 -3.61 -6.69 11.30
C ASN A 128 -4.82 -7.47 10.75
N SER A 129 -5.46 -8.26 11.60
CA SER A 129 -6.56 -9.15 11.19
C SER A 129 -7.88 -8.43 10.90
N GLU A 130 -7.97 -7.12 11.17
CA GLU A 130 -9.17 -6.30 11.00
C GLU A 130 -9.17 -5.48 9.71
N ASP A 131 -8.04 -5.44 8.99
CA ASP A 131 -7.97 -4.79 7.69
C ASP A 131 -8.56 -5.66 6.58
N LYS A 132 -9.80 -5.33 6.22
CA LYS A 132 -10.56 -5.94 5.12
C LYS A 132 -9.84 -5.98 3.78
N PHE A 133 -8.98 -5.00 3.48
CA PHE A 133 -8.27 -4.95 2.20
C PHE A 133 -7.17 -6.00 2.09
N LEU A 134 -6.64 -6.48 3.22
CA LEU A 134 -5.69 -7.61 3.21
C LEU A 134 -6.36 -8.91 2.76
N TYR A 135 -7.64 -9.11 3.14
CA TYR A 135 -8.43 -10.25 2.68
C TYR A 135 -8.83 -10.09 1.22
N GLU A 136 -9.23 -8.89 0.76
CA GLU A 136 -9.45 -8.62 -0.68
C GLU A 136 -8.20 -8.98 -1.51
N ALA A 137 -7.02 -8.55 -1.06
CA ALA A 137 -5.76 -8.86 -1.73
C ALA A 137 -5.50 -10.37 -1.77
N ARG A 138 -5.64 -11.07 -0.63
CA ARG A 138 -5.45 -12.52 -0.58
C ARG A 138 -6.45 -13.28 -1.47
N ALA A 139 -7.69 -12.83 -1.54
CA ALA A 139 -8.70 -13.40 -2.43
C ALA A 139 -8.29 -13.35 -3.90
N LYS A 140 -7.77 -12.21 -4.36
CA LYS A 140 -7.25 -12.06 -5.73
C LYS A 140 -6.13 -13.05 -5.99
N ILE A 141 -5.17 -13.18 -5.07
CA ILE A 141 -4.05 -14.12 -5.21
C ILE A 141 -4.56 -15.57 -5.25
N ASN A 142 -5.46 -15.95 -4.34
CA ASN A 142 -6.06 -17.29 -4.33
C ASN A 142 -6.77 -17.60 -5.65
N ALA A 143 -7.56 -16.66 -6.18
CA ALA A 143 -8.21 -16.83 -7.47
C ALA A 143 -7.23 -16.95 -8.64
N TRP A 144 -6.10 -16.22 -8.62
CA TRP A 144 -5.02 -16.38 -9.60
C TRP A 144 -4.31 -17.74 -9.49
N LEU A 145 -4.32 -18.35 -8.31
CA LEU A 145 -3.82 -19.70 -8.04
C LEU A 145 -4.88 -20.79 -8.28
N ASP A 146 -6.02 -20.44 -8.88
CA ASP A 146 -7.20 -21.30 -9.07
C ASP A 146 -7.81 -21.87 -7.77
N ASP A 147 -7.48 -21.28 -6.61
CA ASP A 147 -8.09 -21.56 -5.31
C ASP A 147 -9.33 -20.66 -5.11
N PHE A 148 -10.41 -20.98 -5.81
CA PHE A 148 -11.65 -20.20 -5.72
C PHE A 148 -12.35 -20.33 -4.36
N GLU A 149 -12.21 -21.46 -3.67
CA GLU A 149 -12.76 -21.64 -2.32
C GLU A 149 -12.07 -20.69 -1.33
N GLY A 150 -10.73 -20.68 -1.32
CA GLY A 150 -9.96 -19.74 -0.51
C GLY A 150 -10.20 -18.27 -0.89
N ALA A 151 -10.47 -17.99 -2.17
CA ALA A 151 -10.82 -16.64 -2.60
C ALA A 151 -12.19 -16.17 -2.09
N ILE A 152 -13.19 -17.06 -2.12
CA ILE A 152 -14.53 -16.79 -1.60
C ILE A 152 -14.47 -16.56 -0.08
N ASP A 153 -13.81 -17.45 0.67
CA ASP A 153 -13.65 -17.33 2.13
C ASP A 153 -13.07 -15.96 2.53
N ASP A 154 -12.08 -15.48 1.77
CA ASP A 154 -11.45 -14.18 2.00
C ASP A 154 -12.38 -13.00 1.69
N LEU A 155 -13.13 -13.05 0.59
CA LEU A 155 -14.10 -12.00 0.25
C LEU A 155 -15.23 -11.92 1.28
N GLU A 156 -15.75 -13.07 1.72
CA GLU A 156 -16.76 -13.14 2.78
C GLU A 156 -16.22 -12.52 4.08
N ARG A 157 -14.96 -12.84 4.43
CA ARG A 157 -14.32 -12.24 5.59
C ARG A 157 -14.15 -10.72 5.47
N ALA A 158 -13.81 -10.22 4.29
CA ALA A 158 -13.72 -8.79 4.02
C ALA A 158 -15.09 -8.09 4.19
N ILE A 159 -16.17 -8.70 3.67
CA ILE A 159 -17.55 -8.23 3.82
C ILE A 159 -17.95 -8.17 5.30
N GLU A 160 -17.65 -9.21 6.08
CA GLU A 160 -17.93 -9.25 7.51
C GLU A 160 -17.29 -8.08 8.26
N LEU A 161 -16.05 -7.71 7.90
CA LEU A 161 -15.31 -6.62 8.52
C LEU A 161 -15.91 -5.25 8.19
N ILE A 162 -16.37 -5.01 6.96
CA ILE A 162 -17.13 -3.79 6.63
C ILE A 162 -18.41 -3.71 7.47
N SER A 163 -19.14 -4.82 7.58
CA SER A 163 -20.41 -4.84 8.30
C SER A 163 -20.28 -4.49 9.79
N LYS A 164 -19.07 -4.57 10.35
CA LYS A 164 -18.77 -4.20 11.75
C LYS A 164 -18.48 -2.70 11.93
N ASP A 165 -17.98 -2.01 10.91
CA ASP A 165 -17.30 -0.71 11.04
C ASP A 165 -18.04 0.49 10.41
N GLU A 166 -19.38 0.49 10.39
CA GLU A 166 -20.24 1.58 9.85
C GLU A 166 -20.54 1.46 8.34
N ILE A 167 -21.83 1.44 7.98
CA ILE A 167 -22.30 1.36 6.58
C ILE A 167 -22.35 2.79 6.01
N SER A 168 -21.32 3.17 5.26
CA SER A 168 -21.38 4.28 4.31
C SER A 168 -21.86 3.81 2.93
N GLU A 169 -22.22 4.74 2.04
CA GLU A 169 -22.57 4.41 0.64
C GLU A 169 -21.38 3.74 -0.08
N ASP A 170 -20.17 4.29 0.09
CA ASP A 170 -18.92 3.70 -0.42
C ASP A 170 -18.67 2.27 0.10
N ALA A 171 -19.04 2.01 1.36
CA ALA A 171 -18.92 0.68 1.95
C ALA A 171 -19.92 -0.31 1.33
N GLN A 172 -21.13 0.14 1.00
CA GLN A 172 -22.13 -0.69 0.32
C GLN A 172 -21.71 -1.02 -1.11
N GLU A 173 -21.19 -0.05 -1.87
CA GLU A 173 -20.65 -0.30 -3.22
C GLU A 173 -19.54 -1.36 -3.20
N ARG A 174 -18.68 -1.32 -2.17
CA ARG A 174 -17.62 -2.31 -1.97
C ARG A 174 -18.18 -3.70 -1.67
N ILE A 175 -19.19 -3.79 -0.80
CA ILE A 175 -19.87 -5.06 -0.49
C ILE A 175 -20.50 -5.64 -1.76
N ASP A 176 -21.21 -4.83 -2.54
CA ASP A 176 -21.88 -5.27 -3.77
C ASP A 176 -20.86 -5.79 -4.79
N LEU A 177 -19.71 -5.10 -4.94
CA LEU A 177 -18.61 -5.55 -5.78
C LEU A 177 -18.03 -6.90 -5.34
N TRP A 178 -17.75 -7.06 -4.04
CA TRP A 178 -17.22 -8.32 -3.52
C TRP A 178 -18.23 -9.47 -3.63
N GLN A 179 -19.53 -9.21 -3.46
CA GLN A 179 -20.57 -10.21 -3.67
C GLN A 179 -20.71 -10.64 -5.14
N ASP A 180 -20.51 -9.72 -6.08
CA ASP A 180 -20.45 -10.05 -7.50
C ASP A 180 -19.24 -10.95 -7.80
N TRP A 181 -18.08 -10.64 -7.25
CA TRP A 181 -16.90 -11.50 -7.37
C TRP A 181 -17.11 -12.89 -6.76
N VAL A 182 -17.73 -13.00 -5.59
CA VAL A 182 -18.11 -14.29 -4.99
C VAL A 182 -19.00 -15.07 -5.95
N SER A 183 -20.04 -14.43 -6.50
CA SER A 183 -20.97 -15.09 -7.44
C SER A 183 -20.28 -15.60 -8.71
N GLN A 184 -19.29 -14.86 -9.22
CA GLN A 184 -18.48 -15.29 -10.36
C GLN A 184 -17.57 -16.47 -10.00
N LEU A 185 -16.89 -16.41 -8.86
CA LEU A 185 -16.01 -17.47 -8.39
C LEU A 185 -16.77 -18.78 -8.10
N GLU A 186 -17.99 -18.70 -7.56
CA GLU A 186 -18.87 -19.86 -7.31
C GLU A 186 -19.19 -20.65 -8.59
N ILE A 187 -19.26 -19.96 -9.74
CA ILE A 187 -19.48 -20.60 -11.05
C ILE A 187 -18.17 -20.90 -11.80
N GLY A 188 -17.02 -20.73 -11.14
CA GLY A 188 -15.69 -21.01 -11.67
C GLY A 188 -15.16 -19.94 -12.63
N VAL A 189 -15.70 -18.72 -12.59
CA VAL A 189 -15.22 -17.58 -13.37
C VAL A 189 -14.32 -16.73 -12.49
N ASN A 190 -13.06 -16.54 -12.89
CA ASN A 190 -12.14 -15.65 -12.21
C ASN A 190 -12.39 -14.19 -12.67
N PRO A 191 -12.91 -13.30 -11.81
CA PRO A 191 -13.25 -11.92 -12.18
C PRO A 191 -12.03 -10.99 -12.28
N PHE A 192 -10.83 -11.47 -11.94
CA PHE A 192 -9.61 -10.66 -11.81
C PHE A 192 -8.66 -10.78 -13.00
N VAL A 193 -8.91 -11.70 -13.92
CA VAL A 193 -8.17 -11.80 -15.17
C VAL A 193 -8.91 -11.05 -16.25
N GLU A 194 -8.32 -9.97 -16.78
CA GLU A 194 -8.76 -9.45 -18.06
C GLU A 194 -8.62 -10.57 -19.10
N SER A 195 -9.62 -10.71 -19.97
CA SER A 195 -9.49 -11.57 -21.15
C SER A 195 -8.17 -11.22 -21.84
N PRO A 196 -7.29 -12.18 -22.16
CA PRO A 196 -6.01 -11.85 -22.78
C PRO A 196 -6.28 -11.00 -24.02
N PRO A 197 -5.50 -9.93 -24.26
CA PRO A 197 -5.69 -9.10 -25.44
C PRO A 197 -5.59 -10.00 -26.69
N ASN A 198 -6.64 -9.97 -27.50
CA ASN A 198 -6.73 -10.67 -28.80
C ASN A 198 -5.62 -10.26 -29.76
#